data_AF-A0A350MRM3-F1
#
_entry.id   AF-A0A350MRM3-F1
#
_cell.length_a   1.000
_cell.length_b   1.000
_cell.length_c   1.000
_cell.angle_alpha   90.00
_cell.angle_beta   90.00
_cell.angle_gamma   90.00
#
_symmetry.space_group_name_H-M   'P 1'
#
loop_
_entity.id
_entity.type
_entity.pdbx_description
1 polymer ?
#
loop_
_entity_poly.entity_id
_entity_poly.type
_entity_poly.pdbx_seq_one_letter_code
_entity_poly.pdbx_strand_id
1 'polypeptide(L)'
;IQASALEIKKLLDTKWEYVKVSRKLDQLRVVAQSYLRQMDSLYTVNQQLQEENLQMKEEIKAEQQKSRQLVEEKELLSSKIKEGSALSISSLTAETLRSRSGGKEEFTDKGKRIDKIRVCFIIAENRIAQPGTRTFYIRIADPNGNILTRSRGDEYSFTYQGEQLQYSAMANIDYQNKAVKMCADYNKLPLQEKFITGTYQVAVYHEDNLLGETSFTVK
;
A
#
# COMPACT_ATOMS: atom_id res chain seq x y z
N ILE A 1 73.97 -62.19 57.14
CA ILE A 1 72.58 -62.51 56.71
C ILE A 1 71.68 -61.26 56.76
N GLN A 2 71.70 -60.46 57.83
CA GLN A 2 70.85 -59.26 57.93
C GLN A 2 71.23 -58.10 56.98
N ALA A 3 72.52 -57.87 56.71
CA ALA A 3 72.97 -56.78 55.83
C ALA A 3 72.53 -56.98 54.36
N SER A 4 72.64 -58.20 53.84
CA SER A 4 72.20 -58.56 52.49
C SER A 4 70.66 -58.55 52.34
N ALA A 5 69.91 -58.86 53.39
CA ALA A 5 68.46 -58.74 53.40
C ALA A 5 67.99 -57.27 53.36
N LEU A 6 68.72 -56.36 54.00
CA LEU A 6 68.42 -54.92 54.01
C LEU A 6 68.64 -54.29 52.62
N GLU A 7 69.69 -54.73 51.93
CA GLU A 7 70.06 -54.26 50.60
C GLU A 7 69.09 -54.77 49.52
N ILE A 8 68.68 -56.04 49.60
CA ILE A 8 67.61 -56.62 48.76
C ILE A 8 66.29 -55.88 49.00
N LYS A 9 65.94 -55.56 50.25
CA LYS A 9 64.72 -54.81 50.58
C LYS A 9 64.76 -53.38 50.00
N LYS A 10 65.89 -52.67 50.11
CA LYS A 10 66.07 -51.35 49.49
C LYS A 10 65.97 -51.39 47.97
N LEU A 11 66.56 -52.39 47.32
CA LEU A 11 66.48 -52.59 45.87
C LEU A 11 65.05 -52.94 45.41
N LEU A 12 64.32 -53.74 46.20
CA LEU A 12 62.91 -54.03 45.95
C LEU A 12 62.04 -52.78 46.11
N ASP A 13 62.25 -51.98 47.16
CA ASP A 13 61.52 -50.73 47.41
C ASP A 13 61.76 -49.70 46.29
N THR A 14 63.00 -49.53 45.82
CA THR A 14 63.30 -48.65 44.67
C THR A 14 62.67 -49.16 43.37
N LYS A 15 62.63 -50.49 43.16
CA LYS A 15 61.95 -51.07 42.00
C LYS A 15 60.44 -50.87 42.06
N TRP A 16 59.83 -50.96 43.25
CA TRP A 16 58.42 -50.68 43.49
C TRP A 16 58.06 -49.20 43.28
N GLU A 17 58.87 -48.29 43.81
CA GLU A 17 58.77 -46.84 43.58
C GLU A 17 58.86 -46.51 42.08
N TYR A 18 59.84 -47.09 41.37
CA TYR A 18 59.99 -46.94 39.93
C TYR A 18 58.75 -47.40 39.15
N VAL A 19 58.19 -48.58 39.47
CA VAL A 19 56.96 -49.09 38.85
C VAL A 19 55.77 -48.17 39.13
N LYS A 20 55.68 -47.61 40.34
CA LYS A 20 54.61 -46.68 40.73
C LYS A 20 54.71 -45.35 39.97
N VAL A 21 55.92 -44.82 39.80
CA VAL A 21 56.18 -43.63 38.98
C VAL A 21 55.90 -43.90 37.51
N SER A 22 56.33 -45.05 36.96
CA SER A 22 56.06 -45.45 35.58
C SER A 22 54.55 -45.55 35.30
N ARG A 23 53.77 -46.17 36.21
CA ARG A 23 52.31 -46.25 36.08
C ARG A 23 51.64 -44.88 36.09
N LYS A 24 52.09 -43.96 36.95
CA LYS A 24 51.58 -42.58 36.96
C LYS A 24 51.94 -41.84 35.67
N LEU A 25 53.14 -42.08 35.13
CA LEU A 25 53.58 -41.49 33.86
C LEU A 25 52.73 -42.00 32.69
N ASP A 26 52.39 -43.29 32.67
CA ASP A 26 51.51 -43.88 31.66
C ASP A 26 50.07 -43.37 31.79
N GLN A 27 49.55 -43.20 33.01
CA GLN A 27 48.25 -42.55 33.22
C GLN A 27 48.23 -41.11 32.70
N LEU A 28 49.26 -40.31 33.00
CA LEU A 28 49.38 -38.95 32.48
C LEU A 28 49.50 -38.91 30.96
N ARG A 29 50.21 -39.88 30.35
CA ARG A 29 50.27 -40.02 28.88
C ARG A 29 48.90 -40.28 28.27
N VAL A 30 48.11 -41.18 28.86
CA VAL A 30 46.74 -41.47 28.39
C VAL A 30 45.85 -40.22 28.48
N VAL A 31 45.93 -39.48 29.60
CA VAL A 31 45.18 -38.23 29.77
C VAL A 31 45.63 -37.16 28.78
N ALA A 32 46.93 -36.98 28.58
CA ALA A 32 47.47 -36.04 27.59
C ALA A 32 47.03 -36.39 26.16
N GLN A 33 47.05 -37.67 25.79
CA GLN A 33 46.54 -38.13 24.49
C GLN A 33 45.04 -37.88 24.33
N SER A 34 44.25 -38.05 25.40
CA SER A 34 42.84 -37.69 25.42
C SER A 34 42.62 -36.19 25.19
N TYR A 35 43.40 -35.33 25.87
CA TYR A 35 43.31 -33.88 25.67
C TYR A 35 43.73 -33.46 24.26
N LEU A 36 44.76 -34.07 23.69
CA LEU A 36 45.15 -33.82 22.30
C LEU A 36 44.00 -34.14 21.33
N ARG A 37 43.36 -35.30 21.46
CA ARG A 37 42.18 -35.65 20.65
C ARG A 37 41.03 -34.67 20.80
N GLN A 38 40.78 -34.20 22.03
CA GLN A 38 39.74 -33.20 22.29
C GLN A 38 40.09 -31.84 21.66
N MET A 39 41.35 -31.41 21.73
CA MET A 39 41.80 -30.18 21.05
C MET A 39 41.67 -30.28 19.54
N ASP A 40 42.07 -31.40 18.93
CA ASP A 40 41.92 -31.61 17.49
C ASP A 40 40.44 -31.57 17.07
N SER A 41 39.57 -32.21 17.87
CA SER A 41 38.12 -32.17 17.64
C SER A 41 37.56 -30.75 17.77
N LEU A 42 37.92 -30.02 18.82
CA LEU A 42 37.47 -28.65 19.04
C LEU A 42 37.98 -27.72 17.93
N TYR A 43 39.21 -27.90 17.48
CA TYR A 43 39.80 -27.13 16.39
C TYR A 43 39.03 -27.36 15.09
N THR A 44 38.75 -28.63 14.76
CA THR A 44 38.00 -29.00 13.55
C THR A 44 36.58 -28.43 13.58
N VAL A 45 35.87 -28.56 14.71
CA VAL A 45 34.51 -28.02 14.87
C VAL A 45 34.53 -26.49 14.83
N ASN A 46 35.52 -25.83 15.42
CA ASN A 46 35.61 -24.36 15.37
C ASN A 46 35.82 -23.86 13.94
N GLN A 47 36.65 -24.54 13.14
CA GLN A 47 36.83 -24.21 11.73
C GLN A 47 35.53 -24.37 10.94
N GLN A 48 34.80 -25.47 11.13
CA GLN A 48 33.49 -25.67 10.49
C GLN A 48 32.48 -24.57 10.90
N LEU A 49 32.39 -24.26 12.20
CA LEU A 49 31.50 -23.20 12.69
C LEU A 49 31.88 -21.81 12.15
N GLN A 50 33.17 -21.53 11.96
CA GLN A 50 33.62 -20.28 11.35
C GLN A 50 33.19 -20.20 9.89
N GLU A 51 33.34 -21.29 9.13
CA GLU A 51 32.92 -21.37 7.73
C GLU A 51 31.40 -21.25 7.59
N GLU A 52 30.62 -21.97 8.41
CA GLU A 52 29.15 -21.85 8.46
C GLU A 52 28.72 -20.42 8.83
N ASN A 53 29.38 -19.78 9.80
CA ASN A 53 29.08 -18.39 10.15
C ASN A 53 29.35 -17.41 8.99
N LEU A 54 30.41 -17.64 8.22
CA LEU A 54 30.72 -16.82 7.04
C LEU A 54 29.65 -17.03 5.97
N GLN A 55 29.29 -18.27 5.66
CA GLN A 55 28.23 -18.61 4.71
C GLN A 55 26.88 -18.01 5.13
N MET A 56 26.46 -18.19 6.38
CA MET A 56 25.21 -17.59 6.89
C MET A 56 25.22 -16.07 6.80
N LYS A 57 26.35 -15.41 7.06
CA LYS A 57 26.44 -13.94 6.92
C LYS A 57 26.30 -13.50 5.47
N GLU A 58 26.87 -14.23 4.54
CA GLU A 58 26.73 -13.96 3.09
C GLU A 58 25.30 -14.17 2.63
N GLU A 59 24.65 -15.26 3.04
CA GLU A 59 23.25 -15.56 2.74
C GLU A 59 22.31 -14.48 3.30
N ILE A 60 22.47 -14.11 4.57
CA ILE A 60 21.68 -13.03 5.19
C ILE A 60 21.86 -11.72 4.42
N LYS A 61 23.09 -11.39 4.02
CA LYS A 61 23.35 -10.18 3.25
C LYS A 61 22.67 -10.22 1.87
N ALA A 62 22.73 -11.36 1.18
CA ALA A 62 22.08 -11.56 -0.10
C ALA A 62 20.55 -11.45 0.03
N GLU A 63 19.96 -12.08 1.05
CA GLU A 63 18.51 -12.03 1.29
C GLU A 63 18.05 -10.63 1.70
N GLN A 64 18.84 -9.90 2.50
CA GLN A 64 18.56 -8.50 2.81
C GLN A 64 18.59 -7.61 1.57
N GLN A 65 19.55 -7.82 0.66
CA GLN A 65 19.63 -7.08 -0.61
C GLN A 65 18.42 -7.38 -1.49
N LYS A 66 18.06 -8.65 -1.64
CA LYS A 66 16.88 -9.08 -2.39
C LYS A 66 15.60 -8.50 -1.79
N SER A 67 15.45 -8.53 -0.47
CA SER A 67 14.29 -7.95 0.22
C SER A 67 14.18 -6.45 -0.04
N ARG A 68 15.30 -5.71 -0.04
CA ARG A 68 15.28 -4.26 -0.35
C ARG A 68 14.85 -4.02 -1.80
N GLN A 69 15.41 -4.76 -2.76
CA GLN A 69 15.03 -4.65 -4.16
C GLN A 69 13.54 -4.94 -4.39
N LEU A 70 13.01 -5.99 -3.75
CA LEU A 70 11.59 -6.33 -3.84
C LEU A 70 10.69 -5.25 -3.25
N VAL A 71 11.12 -4.59 -2.16
CA VAL A 71 10.38 -3.46 -1.58
C VAL A 71 10.37 -2.28 -2.55
N GLU A 72 11.52 -1.90 -3.09
CA GLU A 72 11.64 -0.81 -4.07
C GLU A 72 10.79 -1.08 -5.33
N GLU A 73 10.87 -2.30 -5.87
CA GLU A 73 10.09 -2.71 -7.04
C GLU A 73 8.57 -2.68 -6.74
N LYS A 74 8.16 -3.16 -5.56
CA LYS A 74 6.76 -3.12 -5.13
C LYS A 74 6.25 -1.69 -4.99
N GLU A 75 7.03 -0.78 -4.43
CA GLU A 75 6.65 0.64 -4.31
C GLU A 75 6.49 1.28 -5.69
N LEU A 76 7.44 1.04 -6.59
CA LEU A 76 7.39 1.55 -7.96
C LEU A 76 6.18 1.01 -8.74
N LEU A 77 5.91 -0.30 -8.64
CA LEU A 77 4.74 -0.91 -9.26
C LEU A 77 3.43 -0.40 -8.65
N SER A 78 3.37 -0.24 -7.33
CA SER A 78 2.22 0.32 -6.62
C SER A 78 1.91 1.74 -7.09
N SER A 79 2.94 2.58 -7.25
CA SER A 79 2.77 3.94 -7.77
C SER A 79 2.26 3.94 -9.21
N LYS A 80 2.83 3.11 -10.09
CA LYS A 80 2.36 2.98 -11.49
C LYS A 80 0.92 2.48 -11.58
N ILE A 81 0.54 1.52 -10.73
CA ILE A 81 -0.83 1.01 -10.67
C ILE A 81 -1.78 2.11 -10.20
N LYS A 82 -1.42 2.89 -9.17
CA LYS A 82 -2.24 4.02 -8.70
C LYS A 82 -2.50 5.03 -9.81
N GLU A 83 -1.45 5.46 -10.50
CA GLU A 83 -1.57 6.40 -11.63
C GLU A 83 -2.40 5.80 -12.78
N GLY A 84 -2.13 4.55 -13.15
CA GLY A 84 -2.84 3.87 -14.25
C GLY A 84 -4.29 3.46 -13.93
N SER A 85 -4.64 3.32 -12.65
CA SER A 85 -5.99 2.95 -12.20
C SER A 85 -6.94 4.13 -12.02
N ALA A 86 -6.42 5.36 -12.07
CA ALA A 86 -7.24 6.56 -12.01
C ALA A 86 -8.29 6.56 -13.14
N LEU A 87 -9.55 6.79 -12.78
CA LEU A 87 -10.62 6.91 -13.76
C LEU A 87 -10.49 8.24 -14.52
N SER A 88 -10.88 8.23 -15.78
CA SER A 88 -10.96 9.42 -16.62
C SER A 88 -12.30 9.48 -17.32
N ILE A 89 -12.73 10.67 -17.69
CA ILE A 89 -13.94 10.88 -18.49
C ILE A 89 -13.56 11.32 -19.90
N SER A 90 -14.23 10.75 -20.90
CA SER A 90 -13.97 11.03 -22.33
C SER A 90 -14.87 12.14 -22.89
N SER A 91 -16.05 12.34 -22.29
CA SER A 91 -16.97 13.40 -22.64
C SER A 91 -17.66 13.90 -21.39
N LEU A 92 -17.87 15.21 -21.29
CA LEU A 92 -18.63 15.86 -20.24
C LEU A 92 -19.53 16.92 -20.88
N THR A 93 -20.83 16.84 -20.62
CA THR A 93 -21.84 17.75 -21.16
C THR A 93 -22.78 18.18 -20.05
N ALA A 94 -23.13 19.46 -20.00
CA ALA A 94 -24.11 20.00 -19.08
C ALA A 94 -25.20 20.75 -19.86
N GLU A 95 -26.46 20.43 -19.59
CA GLU A 95 -27.60 21.03 -20.28
C GLU A 95 -28.71 21.44 -19.29
N THR A 96 -29.44 22.48 -19.64
CA THR A 96 -30.53 23.03 -18.84
C THR A 96 -31.86 22.61 -19.43
N LEU A 97 -32.70 21.98 -18.62
CA LEU A 97 -33.94 21.36 -19.06
C LEU A 97 -35.14 21.99 -18.36
N ARG A 98 -36.24 22.11 -19.10
CA ARG A 98 -37.58 22.37 -18.55
C ARG A 98 -38.48 21.18 -18.75
N SER A 99 -39.37 20.97 -17.81
CA SER A 99 -40.44 19.98 -17.88
C SER A 99 -41.63 20.56 -18.64
N ARG A 100 -42.17 19.77 -19.57
CA ARG A 100 -43.39 20.07 -20.32
C ARG A 100 -44.50 19.11 -19.90
N SER A 101 -45.72 19.44 -20.31
CA SER A 101 -46.86 18.54 -20.15
C SER A 101 -46.56 17.16 -20.74
N GLY A 102 -46.94 16.10 -20.00
CA GLY A 102 -46.67 14.72 -20.38
C GLY A 102 -45.25 14.23 -20.09
N GLY A 103 -44.49 14.89 -19.21
CA GLY A 103 -43.16 14.44 -18.77
C GLY A 103 -42.05 14.64 -19.79
N LYS A 104 -42.32 15.34 -20.90
CA LYS A 104 -41.30 15.67 -21.91
C LYS A 104 -40.34 16.72 -21.35
N GLU A 105 -39.06 16.53 -21.62
CA GLU A 105 -38.01 17.48 -21.28
C GLU A 105 -37.57 18.23 -22.54
N GLU A 106 -37.38 19.54 -22.41
CA GLU A 106 -36.94 20.40 -23.51
C GLU A 106 -35.80 21.29 -23.03
N PHE A 107 -34.79 21.48 -23.87
CA PHE A 107 -33.72 22.43 -23.60
C PHE A 107 -34.27 23.86 -23.46
N THR A 108 -33.77 24.61 -22.47
CA THR A 108 -34.03 26.05 -22.35
C THR A 108 -32.84 26.75 -21.73
N ASP A 109 -32.41 27.86 -22.31
CA ASP A 109 -31.38 28.73 -21.74
C ASP A 109 -31.97 29.81 -20.82
N LYS A 110 -33.30 30.03 -20.85
CA LYS A 110 -33.98 31.06 -20.05
C LYS A 110 -34.03 30.72 -18.56
N GLY A 111 -33.33 31.48 -17.73
CA GLY A 111 -33.15 31.18 -16.29
C GLY A 111 -34.43 30.96 -15.48
N LYS A 112 -35.54 31.62 -15.84
CA LYS A 112 -36.86 31.42 -15.19
C LYS A 112 -37.51 30.07 -15.50
N ARG A 113 -37.21 29.50 -16.68
CA ARG A 113 -37.87 28.30 -17.22
C ARG A 113 -37.11 27.02 -16.92
N ILE A 114 -35.85 27.11 -16.49
CA ILE A 114 -35.05 25.94 -16.16
C ILE A 114 -35.66 25.27 -14.92
N ASP A 115 -35.94 23.98 -15.01
CA ASP A 115 -36.41 23.16 -13.90
C ASP A 115 -35.29 22.27 -13.36
N LYS A 116 -34.33 21.87 -14.20
CA LYS A 116 -33.15 21.11 -13.79
C LYS A 116 -31.96 21.32 -14.71
N ILE A 117 -30.78 21.02 -14.18
CA ILE A 117 -29.53 20.94 -14.91
C ILE A 117 -29.13 19.46 -14.96
N ARG A 118 -28.98 18.92 -16.16
CA ARG A 118 -28.50 17.55 -16.37
C ARG A 118 -27.03 17.60 -16.75
N VAL A 119 -26.21 16.87 -16.01
CA VAL A 119 -24.78 16.70 -16.28
C VAL A 119 -24.56 15.25 -16.67
N CYS A 120 -24.13 15.02 -17.90
CA CYS A 120 -23.82 13.70 -18.43
C CYS A 120 -22.34 13.58 -18.74
N PHE A 121 -21.76 12.44 -18.42
CA PHE A 121 -20.38 12.11 -18.78
C PHE A 121 -20.20 10.63 -19.08
N ILE A 122 -19.11 10.32 -19.78
CA ILE A 122 -18.71 8.96 -20.13
C ILE A 122 -17.41 8.65 -19.41
N ILE A 123 -17.48 7.71 -18.46
CA ILE A 123 -16.30 7.14 -17.81
C ILE A 123 -15.61 6.26 -18.86
N ALA A 124 -14.31 6.46 -19.08
CA ALA A 124 -13.54 5.70 -20.06
C ALA A 124 -13.34 4.24 -19.63
N GLU A 125 -13.02 3.37 -20.59
CA GLU A 125 -12.54 2.01 -20.29
C GLU A 125 -11.18 2.11 -19.60
N ASN A 126 -11.03 1.43 -18.46
CA ASN A 126 -9.78 1.32 -17.74
C ASN A 126 -9.63 -0.11 -17.22
N ARG A 127 -8.67 -0.85 -17.78
CA ARG A 127 -8.39 -2.26 -17.45
C ARG A 127 -7.60 -2.45 -16.15
N ILE A 128 -6.99 -1.38 -15.64
CA ILE A 128 -6.16 -1.38 -14.43
C ILE A 128 -6.99 -0.97 -13.21
N ALA A 129 -8.03 -0.14 -13.41
CA ALA A 129 -8.97 0.25 -12.37
C ALA A 129 -9.64 -0.97 -11.72
N GLN A 130 -9.96 -0.88 -10.43
CA GLN A 130 -10.74 -1.95 -9.77
C GLN A 130 -12.24 -1.80 -10.13
N PRO A 131 -12.93 -2.88 -10.52
CA PRO A 131 -14.37 -2.83 -10.74
C PRO A 131 -15.14 -2.68 -9.43
N GLY A 132 -16.38 -2.19 -9.53
CA GLY A 132 -17.31 -2.04 -8.41
C GLY A 132 -18.03 -0.69 -8.39
N THR A 133 -18.77 -0.45 -7.31
CA THR A 133 -19.54 0.79 -7.13
C THR A 133 -18.62 2.00 -6.98
N ARG A 134 -18.76 2.97 -7.87
CA ARG A 134 -18.04 4.24 -7.88
C ARG A 134 -19.01 5.40 -7.68
N THR A 135 -18.64 6.32 -6.80
CA THR A 135 -19.39 7.54 -6.51
C THR A 135 -18.71 8.73 -7.17
N PHE A 136 -19.51 9.54 -7.88
CA PHE A 136 -19.09 10.75 -8.55
C PHE A 136 -19.82 11.94 -7.94
N TYR A 137 -19.08 13.00 -7.66
CA TYR A 137 -19.60 14.24 -7.13
C TYR A 137 -19.54 15.31 -8.21
N ILE A 138 -20.68 15.96 -8.44
CA ILE A 138 -20.81 17.01 -9.46
C ILE A 138 -21.00 18.31 -8.73
N ARG A 139 -20.16 19.30 -9.03
CA ARG A 139 -20.18 20.64 -8.45
C ARG A 139 -20.52 21.64 -9.54
N ILE A 140 -21.59 22.40 -9.33
CA ILE A 140 -22.05 23.44 -10.24
C ILE A 140 -21.89 24.78 -9.54
N ALA A 141 -21.00 25.64 -10.06
CA ALA A 141 -20.82 27.00 -9.60
C ALA A 141 -21.65 27.97 -10.47
N ASP A 142 -22.36 28.88 -9.82
CA ASP A 142 -23.07 29.97 -10.47
C ASP A 142 -22.10 31.04 -11.00
N PRO A 143 -22.58 31.99 -11.82
CA PRO A 143 -21.76 33.11 -12.32
C PRO A 143 -21.07 33.97 -11.25
N ASN A 144 -21.55 33.93 -10.00
CA ASN A 144 -20.96 34.65 -8.87
C ASN A 144 -19.97 33.78 -8.07
N GLY A 145 -19.75 32.52 -8.47
CA GLY A 145 -18.89 31.56 -7.78
C GLY A 145 -19.56 30.79 -6.64
N ASN A 146 -20.86 30.98 -6.39
CA ASN A 146 -21.58 30.21 -5.38
C ASN A 146 -21.91 28.82 -5.89
N ILE A 147 -21.74 27.81 -5.04
CA ILE A 147 -22.08 26.43 -5.40
C ILE A 147 -23.58 26.21 -5.25
N LEU A 148 -24.19 25.70 -6.30
CA LEU A 148 -25.56 25.21 -6.25
C LEU A 148 -25.57 23.95 -5.37
N THR A 149 -26.05 24.06 -4.13
CA THR A 149 -26.18 22.92 -3.23
C THR A 149 -27.56 22.92 -2.60
N ARG A 150 -28.07 21.73 -2.26
CA ARG A 150 -29.37 21.58 -1.59
C ARG A 150 -29.34 22.06 -0.14
N SER A 151 -28.21 21.89 0.53
CA SER A 151 -27.99 22.35 1.91
C SER A 151 -26.48 22.53 2.16
N ARG A 152 -26.12 23.25 3.22
CA ARG A 152 -24.72 23.44 3.63
C ARG A 152 -24.26 22.45 4.70
N GLY A 153 -25.11 21.48 5.06
CA GLY A 153 -24.74 20.42 5.99
C GLY A 153 -23.75 19.42 5.37
N ASP A 154 -23.12 18.63 6.23
CA ASP A 154 -22.10 17.63 5.85
C ASP A 154 -22.65 16.54 4.92
N GLU A 155 -23.97 16.34 4.92
CA GLU A 155 -24.65 15.37 4.04
C GLU A 155 -24.56 15.73 2.53
N TYR A 156 -24.27 17.00 2.21
CA TYR A 156 -24.06 17.50 0.85
C TYR A 156 -22.60 17.87 0.56
N SER A 157 -21.68 17.46 1.44
CA SER A 157 -20.25 17.64 1.23
C SER A 157 -19.54 16.34 0.87
N PHE A 158 -18.37 16.47 0.28
CA PHE A 158 -17.43 15.39 0.00
C PHE A 158 -16.02 15.89 0.31
N THR A 159 -15.10 14.97 0.61
CA THR A 159 -13.69 15.32 0.82
C THR A 159 -12.96 15.31 -0.51
N TYR A 160 -12.20 16.37 -0.75
CA TYR A 160 -11.29 16.50 -1.88
C TYR A 160 -9.98 17.08 -1.36
N GLN A 161 -8.89 16.33 -1.48
CA GLN A 161 -7.55 16.73 -1.06
C GLN A 161 -7.49 17.19 0.42
N GLY A 162 -8.31 16.58 1.27
CA GLY A 162 -8.40 16.90 2.70
C GLY A 162 -9.34 18.05 3.05
N GLU A 163 -9.91 18.76 2.06
CA GLU A 163 -10.91 19.80 2.28
C GLU A 163 -12.32 19.26 2.07
N GLN A 164 -13.27 19.74 2.87
CA GLN A 164 -14.68 19.46 2.62
C GLN A 164 -15.26 20.45 1.61
N LEU A 165 -15.74 19.93 0.49
CA LEU A 165 -16.38 20.69 -0.58
C LEU A 165 -17.84 20.31 -0.69
N GLN A 166 -18.70 21.28 -1.01
CA GLN A 166 -20.12 21.03 -1.27
C GLN A 166 -20.32 20.53 -2.71
N TYR A 167 -21.22 19.57 -2.91
CA TYR A 167 -21.62 19.08 -4.23
C TYR A 167 -23.07 19.49 -4.57
N SER A 168 -23.35 19.55 -5.86
CA SER A 168 -24.68 19.85 -6.42
C SER A 168 -25.49 18.59 -6.67
N ALA A 169 -24.84 17.57 -7.24
CA ALA A 169 -25.44 16.26 -7.49
C ALA A 169 -24.42 15.15 -7.25
N MET A 170 -24.91 13.96 -6.91
CA MET A 170 -24.12 12.75 -6.72
C MET A 170 -24.66 11.66 -7.64
N ALA A 171 -23.76 10.88 -8.23
CA ALA A 171 -24.11 9.72 -9.04
C ALA A 171 -23.31 8.49 -8.60
N ASN A 172 -23.99 7.35 -8.47
CA ASN A 172 -23.38 6.06 -8.17
C ASN A 172 -23.55 5.13 -9.38
N ILE A 173 -22.49 4.41 -9.74
CA ILE A 173 -22.52 3.42 -10.82
C ILE A 173 -21.69 2.21 -10.46
N ASP A 174 -22.16 1.03 -10.84
CA ASP A 174 -21.33 -0.16 -10.84
C ASP A 174 -20.43 -0.19 -12.07
N TYR A 175 -19.16 0.17 -11.88
CA TYR A 175 -18.18 0.25 -12.96
C TYR A 175 -17.51 -1.12 -13.17
N GLN A 176 -17.66 -1.67 -14.38
CA GLN A 176 -17.15 -3.00 -14.74
C GLN A 176 -15.99 -2.91 -15.74
N ASN A 177 -15.06 -1.98 -15.51
CA ASN A 177 -13.89 -1.69 -16.36
C ASN A 177 -14.19 -1.24 -17.81
N LYS A 178 -15.45 -1.12 -18.19
CA LYS A 178 -15.90 -0.73 -19.53
C LYS A 178 -16.37 0.71 -19.54
N ALA A 179 -16.33 1.33 -20.72
CA ALA A 179 -16.88 2.65 -20.90
C ALA A 179 -18.39 2.67 -20.55
N VAL A 180 -18.79 3.60 -19.69
CA VAL A 180 -20.17 3.72 -19.23
C VAL A 180 -20.58 5.18 -19.20
N LYS A 181 -21.74 5.47 -19.80
CA LYS A 181 -22.37 6.78 -19.77
C LYS A 181 -23.26 6.89 -18.54
N MET A 182 -23.15 7.99 -17.82
CA MET A 182 -24.08 8.33 -16.76
C MET A 182 -24.48 9.79 -16.81
N CYS A 183 -25.61 10.10 -16.17
CA CYS A 183 -26.11 11.45 -16.01
C CYS A 183 -26.60 11.66 -14.59
N ALA A 184 -26.44 12.87 -14.06
CA ALA A 184 -27.07 13.29 -12.82
C ALA A 184 -27.82 14.60 -13.03
N ASP A 185 -28.95 14.73 -12.34
CA ASP A 185 -29.82 15.89 -12.44
C ASP A 185 -29.74 16.72 -11.15
N TYR A 186 -29.42 18.00 -11.27
CA TYR A 186 -29.66 19.00 -10.24
C TYR A 186 -31.03 19.66 -10.47
N ASN A 187 -31.98 19.41 -9.57
CA ASN A 187 -33.31 20.02 -9.65
C ASN A 187 -33.32 21.40 -9.01
N LYS A 188 -34.03 22.34 -9.64
CA LYS A 188 -34.30 23.68 -9.10
C LYS A 188 -34.95 23.56 -7.71
N LEU A 189 -34.45 24.33 -6.76
CA LEU A 189 -34.96 24.31 -5.39
C LEU A 189 -36.34 25.01 -5.31
N PRO A 190 -37.24 24.59 -4.41
CA PRO A 190 -38.58 25.18 -4.31
C PRO A 190 -38.59 26.70 -4.07
N LEU A 191 -37.61 27.22 -3.32
CA LEU A 191 -37.47 28.65 -3.02
C LEU A 191 -36.66 29.42 -4.07
N GLN A 192 -36.08 28.73 -5.05
CA GLN A 192 -35.28 29.35 -6.10
C GLN A 192 -36.22 29.81 -7.21
N GLU A 193 -36.44 31.11 -7.35
CA GLU A 193 -37.35 31.64 -8.38
C GLU A 193 -36.79 31.50 -9.81
N LYS A 194 -35.48 31.73 -9.97
CA LYS A 194 -34.78 31.70 -11.26
C LYS A 194 -33.31 31.32 -11.10
N PHE A 195 -32.73 30.78 -12.16
CA PHE A 195 -31.29 30.78 -12.34
C PHE A 195 -30.86 32.16 -12.82
N ILE A 196 -29.72 32.65 -12.32
CA ILE A 196 -29.18 33.96 -12.71
C ILE A 196 -28.58 33.86 -14.11
N THR A 197 -28.67 34.96 -14.87
CA THR A 197 -28.06 35.05 -16.19
C THR A 197 -26.53 35.01 -16.06
N GLY A 198 -25.87 34.21 -16.89
CA GLY A 198 -24.41 34.11 -16.93
C GLY A 198 -23.93 32.69 -17.20
N THR A 199 -22.60 32.52 -17.11
CA THR A 199 -21.93 31.23 -17.31
C THR A 199 -21.81 30.46 -16.00
N TYR A 200 -22.34 29.25 -15.99
CA TYR A 200 -22.19 28.29 -14.91
C TYR A 200 -21.02 27.36 -15.21
N GLN A 201 -20.21 27.07 -14.20
CA GLN A 201 -19.10 26.11 -14.28
C GLN A 201 -19.53 24.80 -13.64
N VAL A 202 -19.18 23.69 -14.28
CA VAL A 202 -19.52 22.34 -13.83
C VAL A 202 -18.23 21.53 -13.74
N ALA A 203 -17.97 20.95 -12.58
CA ALA A 203 -16.82 20.09 -12.34
C ALA A 203 -17.29 18.73 -11.83
N VAL A 204 -16.65 17.65 -12.31
CA VAL A 204 -16.94 16.26 -11.89
C VAL A 204 -15.73 15.71 -11.14
N TYR A 205 -15.97 15.23 -9.93
CA TYR A 205 -14.96 14.68 -9.05
C TYR A 205 -15.21 13.19 -8.77
N HIS A 206 -14.11 12.46 -8.58
CA HIS A 206 -14.12 11.11 -8.07
C HIS A 206 -12.94 10.93 -7.13
N GLU A 207 -13.21 10.55 -5.88
CA GLU A 207 -12.20 10.51 -4.81
C GLU A 207 -11.47 11.88 -4.74
N ASP A 208 -10.14 11.89 -4.73
CA ASP A 208 -9.32 13.11 -4.68
C ASP A 208 -8.95 13.65 -6.07
N ASN A 209 -9.65 13.24 -7.14
CA ASN A 209 -9.35 13.64 -8.51
C ASN A 209 -10.49 14.46 -9.14
N LEU A 210 -10.12 15.57 -9.77
CA LEU A 210 -10.97 16.28 -10.73
C LEU A 210 -10.90 15.55 -12.08
N LEU A 211 -12.03 15.01 -12.53
CA LEU A 211 -12.09 14.24 -13.78
C LEU A 211 -12.27 15.10 -15.01
N GLY A 212 -12.98 16.23 -14.86
CA GLY A 212 -13.13 17.20 -15.93
C GLY A 212 -14.11 18.30 -15.59
N GLU A 213 -14.07 19.33 -16.43
CA GLU A 213 -14.86 20.55 -16.28
C GLU A 213 -15.57 20.89 -17.59
N THR A 214 -16.74 21.49 -17.47
CA THR A 214 -17.48 22.07 -18.60
C THR A 214 -18.22 23.31 -18.12
N SER A 215 -18.75 24.10 -19.05
CA SER A 215 -19.62 25.22 -18.71
C SER A 215 -20.88 25.22 -19.56
N PHE A 216 -21.91 25.94 -19.08
CA PHE A 216 -23.10 26.25 -19.85
C PHE A 216 -23.56 27.68 -19.51
N THR A 217 -24.31 28.31 -20.42
CA THR A 217 -24.75 29.70 -20.24
C THR A 217 -26.26 29.76 -20.08
N VAL A 218 -26.70 30.49 -19.06
CA VAL A 218 -28.10 30.86 -18.81
C VAL A 218 -28.32 32.29 -19.29
N LYS A 219 -29.42 32.52 -20.02
CA LYS A 219 -29.86 33.83 -20.51
C LYS A 219 -30.99 34.40 -19.67
#